data_AF-A0A9D2AEL8-F1
#
_entry.id   AF-A0A9D2AEL8-F1
#
_cell.length_a   1.000
_cell.length_b   1.000
_cell.length_c   1.000
_cell.angle_alpha   90.00
_cell.angle_beta   90.00
_cell.angle_gamma   90.00
#
_symmetry.space_group_name_H-M   'P 1'
#
loop_
_entity.id
_entity.type
_entity.pdbx_description
1 polymer ?
#
loop_
_entity_poly.entity_id
_entity_poly.type
_entity_poly.pdbx_seq_one_letter_code
_entity_poly.pdbx_strand_id
1 'polypeptide(L)'
;MDKQTVLDFRNDFMRYTDLTAAQISVLAPVLYGQEDRYYEACVQFLKKGEMQNLTYGEYSTDLIMKGMRCSYPEALVIMRNMEQFPDYADFFFVPRMVE
;
A
#
# COMPACT_ATOMS: atom_id res chain seq x y z
N MET A 1 -0.64 -15.42 10.59
CA MET A 1 -2.07 -15.07 10.75
C MET A 1 -2.80 -15.72 9.59
N ASP A 2 -3.91 -16.44 9.80
CA ASP A 2 -4.61 -17.05 8.67
C ASP A 2 -5.17 -15.98 7.73
N LYS A 3 -4.99 -16.18 6.43
CA LYS A 3 -5.41 -15.23 5.40
C LYS A 3 -6.94 -15.22 5.34
N GLN A 4 -7.57 -14.05 5.52
CA GLN A 4 -9.03 -13.93 5.44
C GLN A 4 -9.50 -14.09 3.99
N THR A 5 -10.81 -14.18 3.75
CA THR A 5 -11.30 -14.22 2.36
C THR A 5 -11.05 -12.89 1.65
N VAL A 6 -10.91 -12.92 0.31
CA VAL A 6 -10.76 -11.69 -0.49
C VAL A 6 -11.94 -10.74 -0.31
N LEU A 7 -13.15 -11.27 -0.09
CA LEU A 7 -14.36 -10.48 0.16
C LEU A 7 -14.28 -9.76 1.51
N ASP A 8 -13.83 -10.46 2.56
CA ASP A 8 -13.65 -9.86 3.89
C ASP A 8 -12.56 -8.78 3.86
N PHE A 9 -11.45 -9.05 3.19
CA PHE A 9 -10.39 -8.06 3.02
C PHE A 9 -10.89 -6.81 2.28
N ARG A 10 -11.60 -6.97 1.15
CA ARG A 10 -12.23 -5.84 0.46
C ARG A 10 -13.20 -5.07 1.37
N ASN A 11 -13.97 -5.78 2.19
CA ASN A 11 -14.91 -5.15 3.11
C ASN A 11 -14.21 -4.36 4.22
N ASP A 12 -13.01 -4.76 4.64
CA ASP A 12 -12.20 -3.99 5.57
C ASP A 12 -11.77 -2.63 4.99
N PHE A 13 -11.39 -2.59 3.71
CA PHE A 13 -11.10 -1.31 3.05
C PHE A 13 -12.30 -0.36 3.09
N MET A 14 -13.51 -0.86 2.80
CA MET A 14 -14.73 -0.04 2.84
C MET A 14 -15.08 0.44 4.25
N ARG A 15 -14.62 -0.24 5.30
CA ARG A 15 -14.90 0.11 6.70
C ARG A 15 -13.87 1.05 7.31
N TYR A 16 -12.61 0.92 6.92
CA TYR A 16 -11.48 1.52 7.64
C TYR A 16 -10.67 2.51 6.81
N THR A 17 -11.09 2.81 5.59
CA THR A 17 -10.40 3.78 4.73
C THR A 17 -11.39 4.72 4.05
N ASP A 18 -10.95 5.94 3.74
CA ASP A 18 -11.71 6.91 2.94
C ASP A 18 -11.49 6.73 1.43
N LEU A 19 -10.99 5.56 1.00
CA LEU A 19 -10.74 5.27 -0.40
C LEU A 19 -12.05 5.13 -1.17
N THR A 20 -12.06 5.62 -2.40
CA THR A 20 -13.22 5.46 -3.29
C THR A 20 -13.45 3.99 -3.62
N ALA A 21 -14.69 3.63 -3.97
CA ALA A 21 -15.01 2.26 -4.40
C ALA A 21 -14.13 1.80 -5.59
N ALA A 22 -13.76 2.73 -6.49
CA ALA A 22 -12.85 2.45 -7.60
C ALA A 22 -11.43 2.10 -7.09
N GLN A 23 -10.86 2.91 -6.20
CA GLN A 23 -9.56 2.63 -5.58
C GLN A 23 -9.55 1.30 -4.85
N ILE A 24 -10.59 1.02 -4.04
CA ILE A 24 -10.72 -0.25 -3.30
C ILE A 24 -10.76 -1.45 -4.26
N SER A 25 -11.46 -1.31 -5.39
CA SER A 25 -11.60 -2.39 -6.38
C SER A 25 -10.29 -2.73 -7.08
N VAL A 26 -9.30 -1.84 -7.04
CA VAL A 26 -7.95 -2.06 -7.57
C VAL A 26 -6.98 -2.49 -6.45
N LEU A 27 -6.94 -1.77 -5.34
CA LEU A 27 -5.93 -1.95 -4.30
C LEU A 27 -6.13 -3.22 -3.48
N ALA A 28 -7.37 -3.55 -3.12
CA ALA A 28 -7.64 -4.71 -2.26
C ALA A 28 -7.23 -6.04 -2.93
N PRO A 29 -7.58 -6.33 -4.21
CA PRO A 29 -7.11 -7.54 -4.88
C PRO A 29 -5.58 -7.59 -5.02
N VAL A 30 -4.95 -6.46 -5.34
CA VAL A 30 -3.48 -6.38 -5.48
C VAL A 30 -2.80 -6.73 -4.16
N LEU A 31 -3.15 -6.05 -3.07
CA LEU A 31 -2.55 -6.30 -1.75
C LEU A 31 -2.89 -7.68 -1.20
N TYR A 32 -4.06 -8.23 -1.55
CA TYR A 32 -4.39 -9.60 -1.21
C TYR A 32 -3.48 -10.61 -1.91
N GLY A 33 -3.09 -10.34 -3.17
CA GLY A 33 -2.21 -11.20 -3.96
C GLY A 33 -0.71 -11.04 -3.70
N GLN A 34 -0.30 -10.04 -2.91
CA GLN A 34 1.11 -9.75 -2.63
C GLN A 34 1.73 -10.68 -1.57
N GLU A 35 3.06 -10.61 -1.47
CA GLU A 35 3.87 -11.27 -0.44
C GLU A 35 3.38 -10.91 0.97
N ASP A 36 3.55 -11.85 1.90
CA ASP A 36 2.92 -11.81 3.22
C ASP A 36 3.20 -10.51 3.98
N ARG A 37 4.40 -9.94 3.88
CA ARG A 37 4.74 -8.70 4.61
C ARG A 37 3.90 -7.49 4.20
N TYR A 38 3.55 -7.35 2.93
CA TYR A 38 2.72 -6.23 2.44
C TYR A 38 1.27 -6.44 2.80
N TYR A 39 0.79 -7.67 2.67
CA TYR A 39 -0.53 -8.08 3.11
C TYR A 39 -0.70 -7.84 4.62
N GLU A 40 0.24 -8.30 5.44
CA GLU A 40 0.21 -8.16 6.89
C GLU A 40 0.28 -6.69 7.32
N ALA A 41 1.17 -5.89 6.71
CA ALA A 41 1.24 -4.46 6.95
C ALA A 41 -0.08 -3.76 6.62
N CYS A 42 -0.74 -4.15 5.53
CA CYS A 42 -2.06 -3.64 5.17
C CYS A 42 -3.14 -4.06 6.17
N VAL A 43 -3.15 -5.33 6.61
CA VAL A 43 -4.12 -5.79 7.62
C VAL A 43 -3.93 -5.08 8.95
N GLN A 44 -2.68 -4.86 9.41
CA GLN A 44 -2.44 -4.09 10.63
C GLN A 44 -2.96 -2.67 10.52
N PHE A 45 -2.73 -2.01 9.38
CA PHE A 45 -3.29 -0.68 9.13
C PHE A 45 -4.82 -0.70 9.17
N LEU A 46 -5.47 -1.61 8.44
CA LEU A 46 -6.93 -1.66 8.37
C LEU A 46 -7.58 -1.99 9.72
N LYS A 47 -7.02 -2.93 10.48
CA LYS A 47 -7.64 -3.42 11.72
C LYS A 47 -7.27 -2.60 12.95
N LYS A 48 -6.09 -1.98 12.97
CA LYS A 48 -5.53 -1.31 14.15
C LYS A 48 -5.20 0.16 13.94
N GLY A 49 -5.24 0.66 12.70
CA GLY A 49 -4.75 1.99 12.36
C GLY A 49 -3.23 2.12 12.42
N GLU A 50 -2.50 1.02 12.55
CA GLU A 50 -1.04 0.99 12.69
C GLU A 50 -0.37 1.00 11.31
N MET A 51 0.34 2.08 10.98
CA MET A 51 1.15 2.16 9.76
C MET A 51 2.58 1.72 10.07
N GLN A 52 2.99 0.58 9.52
CA GLN A 52 4.38 0.15 9.59
C GLN A 52 5.21 0.91 8.53
N ASN A 53 6.34 1.49 8.94
CA ASN A 53 7.22 2.13 7.98
C ASN A 53 8.12 1.08 7.31
N LEU A 54 7.67 0.52 6.19
CA LEU A 54 8.46 -0.42 5.40
C LEU A 54 9.50 0.36 4.60
N THR A 55 10.65 -0.27 4.34
CA THR A 55 11.79 0.34 3.65
C THR A 55 12.32 -0.56 2.55
N TYR A 56 12.81 0.06 1.48
CA TYR A 56 13.51 -0.59 0.37
C TYR A 56 14.56 0.38 -0.20
N GLY A 57 15.84 0.05 -0.07
CA GLY A 57 16.91 0.98 -0.43
C GLY A 57 16.80 2.28 0.36
N GLU A 58 16.70 3.42 -0.34
CA GLU A 58 16.46 4.74 0.24
C GLU A 58 14.98 5.12 0.39
N TYR A 59 14.08 4.29 -0.14
CA TYR A 59 12.64 4.52 -0.11
C TYR A 59 12.02 4.01 1.19
N SER A 60 11.03 4.74 1.69
CA SER A 60 10.18 4.30 2.80
C SER A 60 8.71 4.56 2.50
N THR A 61 7.79 3.80 3.09
CA THR A 61 6.35 4.02 2.88
C THR A 61 5.93 5.40 3.36
N ASP A 62 6.54 5.92 4.42
CA ASP A 62 6.33 7.30 4.88
C ASP A 62 6.82 8.35 3.85
N LEU A 63 7.99 8.14 3.24
CA LEU A 63 8.51 9.00 2.17
C LEU A 63 7.58 9.00 0.96
N ILE A 64 7.10 7.81 0.54
CA ILE A 64 6.18 7.65 -0.60
C ILE A 64 4.86 8.39 -0.32
N MET A 65 4.26 8.15 0.84
CA MET A 65 3.01 8.82 1.23
C MET A 65 3.14 10.34 1.23
N LYS A 66 4.21 10.87 1.85
CA LYS A 66 4.44 12.32 1.92
C LYS A 66 4.76 12.93 0.57
N GLY A 67 5.65 12.30 -0.19
CA GLY A 67 6.11 12.77 -1.50
C GLY A 67 4.99 12.77 -2.54
N MET A 68 4.18 11.71 -2.58
CA MET A 68 3.15 11.51 -3.60
C MET A 68 1.74 11.97 -3.14
N ARG A 69 1.57 12.26 -1.84
CA ARG A 69 0.29 12.52 -1.17
C ARG A 69 -0.73 11.40 -1.42
N CYS A 70 -0.30 10.17 -1.18
CA CYS A 70 -1.13 8.97 -1.33
C CYS A 70 -1.42 8.31 0.03
N SER A 71 -2.41 7.44 0.02
CA SER A 71 -2.78 6.61 1.17
C SER A 71 -1.73 5.54 1.46
N TYR A 72 -1.74 5.02 2.68
CA TYR A 72 -0.83 3.94 3.07
C TYR A 72 -0.98 2.67 2.20
N PRO A 73 -2.19 2.19 1.84
CA PRO A 73 -2.34 1.07 0.90
C PRO A 73 -1.72 1.35 -0.49
N GLU A 74 -1.83 2.58 -1.00
CA GLU A 74 -1.18 2.96 -2.26
C GLU A 74 0.34 2.91 -2.12
N ALA A 75 0.89 3.43 -1.01
CA ALA A 75 2.32 3.40 -0.74
C ALA A 75 2.89 1.97 -0.63
N LEU A 76 2.14 1.03 -0.04
CA LEU A 76 2.52 -0.39 0.00
C LEU A 76 2.63 -0.99 -1.41
N VAL A 77 1.68 -0.70 -2.29
CA VAL A 77 1.72 -1.19 -3.69
C VAL A 77 2.89 -0.57 -4.45
N ILE A 78 3.14 0.72 -4.28
CA ILE A 78 4.27 1.42 -4.93
C ILE A 78 5.59 0.82 -4.47
N MET A 79 5.79 0.64 -3.16
CA MET A 79 6.98 0.02 -2.59
C MET A 79 7.21 -1.39 -3.16
N ARG A 80 6.14 -2.19 -3.27
CA ARG A 80 6.24 -3.53 -3.86
C ARG A 80 6.67 -3.48 -5.32
N ASN A 81 6.14 -2.53 -6.11
CA ASN A 81 6.53 -2.39 -7.51
C ASN A 81 8.01 -2.00 -7.66
N MET A 82 8.51 -1.11 -6.80
CA MET A 82 9.94 -0.76 -6.77
C MET A 82 10.82 -1.98 -6.51
N GLU A 83 10.41 -2.86 -5.60
CA GLU A 83 11.16 -4.10 -5.33
C GLU A 83 11.09 -5.13 -6.44
N GLN A 84 9.94 -5.22 -7.11
CA GLN A 84 9.77 -6.14 -8.23
C GLN A 84 10.55 -5.66 -9.47
N PHE A 85 10.74 -4.34 -9.60
CA PHE A 85 11.40 -3.69 -10.73
C PHE A 85 12.45 -2.68 -10.23
N PRO A 86 13.54 -3.18 -9.62
CA PRO A 86 14.53 -2.34 -8.93
C PRO A 86 15.17 -1.29 -9.83
N ASP A 87 15.46 -1.64 -11.08
CA ASP A 87 16.05 -0.73 -12.08
C ASP A 87 15.13 0.43 -12.48
N TYR A 88 13.86 0.38 -12.06
CA TYR A 88 12.84 1.37 -12.35
C TYR A 88 12.25 2.01 -11.09
N ALA A 89 12.86 1.81 -9.91
CA ALA A 89 12.33 2.30 -8.63
C ALA A 89 12.00 3.80 -8.67
N ASP A 90 12.92 4.62 -9.20
CA ASP A 90 12.76 6.07 -9.33
C ASP A 90 11.59 6.47 -10.24
N PHE A 91 11.22 5.65 -11.22
CA PHE A 91 10.06 5.91 -12.07
C PHE A 91 8.73 5.66 -11.35
N PHE A 92 8.72 4.82 -10.32
CA PHE A 92 7.53 4.58 -9.51
C PHE A 92 7.36 5.65 -8.42
N PHE A 93 8.46 6.25 -7.93
CA PHE A 93 8.40 7.39 -7.02
C PHE A 93 8.26 8.70 -7.80
N VAL A 94 7.03 9.15 -7.99
CA VAL A 94 6.75 10.44 -8.65
C VAL A 94 6.27 11.44 -7.60
N PRO A 95 7.18 12.10 -6.85
CA PRO A 95 6.78 13.10 -5.87
C PRO A 95 6.04 14.23 -6.58
N ARG A 96 5.02 14.79 -5.91
CA ARG A 96 4.38 16.00 -6.41
C ARG A 96 5.41 17.12 -6.37
N MET A 97 5.90 17.54 -7.54
CA MET A 97 6.57 18.83 -7.66
C MET A 97 5.51 19.91 -7.48
N VAL A 98 5.51 20.54 -6.30
CA VAL A 98 4.83 21.81 -6.09
C VAL A 98 5.86 22.86 -6.50
N GLU A 99 5.65 23.50 -7.65
CA GLU A 99 6.26 24.82 -7.90
C GLU A 99 5.69 25.86 -6.93
#